data_AF-A0A5N7BGV8-F1
#
_entry.id   AF-A0A5N7BGV8-F1
#
_cell.length_a   1.000
_cell.length_b   1.000
_cell.length_c   1.000
_cell.angle_alpha   90.00
_cell.angle_beta   90.00
_cell.angle_gamma   90.00
#
_symmetry.space_group_name_H-M   'P 1'
#
loop_
_entity.id
_entity.type
_entity.pdbx_description
1 polymer ?
#
loop_
_entity_poly.entity_id
_entity_poly.type
_entity_poly.pdbx_seq_one_letter_code
_entity_poly.pdbx_strand_id
1 'polypeptide(L)'
;MSGLKRSNVIIIHPDLGIGGAERLIIDVALALQNRGHKVTIYTSHCDKSHCFEEARDGTLDVKVRGNTLFPAHVFRRFHVLMAILRQLHLTISVLGEISHPPDANEKSKETEISEDSIFIVDQVPACVPVLKTFAGQRQRILFYCHFPDQLLAFRGEGGSLLSFVKTLYRYPFDWFEGWAMSASDKVVANSKFTRGVVRGVFGGEKLGDLSVVYPCVDTDAAVSKDATVVKDGEVLWGGKKILLSINRFERKKDMALAIRAYHGLGAEKRKGTRLVIAGGYDNRVQENVQYHRELDVLATSLGLQTATSKTVVSALSVPDYIDVLFLLSVPSAFRDMLLDHAKLLLYTPINEHFGIVPVEAMRAGIPVLASNTGGPLETIVEGETGWLRDAKNDADWTAVMDKVLYGMDQKEFDRMSVAAKDRVEQEFSLRAMGDRLEEEILGMLARERRPFAGLQQILVFLALSGVALSLLAAFALKAI
;
A
#
# COMPACT_ATOMS: atom_id res chain seq x y z
N MET A 1 -24.51 -8.50 -18.79
CA MET A 1 -23.26 -8.36 -19.56
C MET A 1 -22.53 -9.68 -19.50
N SER A 2 -22.02 -10.20 -20.61
CA SER A 2 -21.17 -11.40 -20.56
C SER A 2 -19.91 -11.06 -19.76
N GLY A 3 -19.68 -11.77 -18.64
CA GLY A 3 -18.49 -11.58 -17.82
C GLY A 3 -17.20 -11.83 -18.60
N LEU A 4 -16.06 -11.42 -18.03
CA LEU A 4 -14.75 -11.68 -18.61
C LEU A 4 -14.59 -13.20 -18.81
N LYS A 5 -14.22 -13.62 -20.02
CA LYS A 5 -13.93 -15.03 -20.27
C LYS A 5 -12.79 -15.47 -19.37
N ARG A 6 -12.77 -16.74 -18.99
CA ARG A 6 -11.68 -17.31 -18.18
C ARG A 6 -10.33 -17.10 -18.89
N SER A 7 -9.59 -16.10 -18.44
CA SER A 7 -8.26 -15.76 -18.93
C SER A 7 -7.15 -16.29 -18.03
N ASN A 8 -5.95 -16.38 -18.60
CA ASN A 8 -4.71 -16.56 -17.86
C ASN A 8 -4.15 -15.17 -17.51
N VAL A 9 -3.96 -14.89 -16.22
CA VAL A 9 -3.46 -13.63 -15.69
C VAL A 9 -2.07 -13.85 -15.10
N ILE A 10 -1.10 -13.11 -15.62
CA ILE A 10 0.28 -13.14 -15.16
C ILE A 10 0.56 -11.85 -14.40
N ILE A 11 0.81 -11.95 -13.11
CA ILE A 11 1.15 -10.81 -12.27
C ILE A 11 2.68 -10.75 -12.14
N ILE A 12 3.28 -9.59 -12.39
CA ILE A 12 4.72 -9.35 -12.21
C ILE A 12 4.89 -8.31 -11.10
N HIS A 13 5.52 -8.74 -10.00
CA HIS A 13 5.78 -7.90 -8.84
C HIS A 13 7.17 -8.23 -8.28
N PRO A 14 8.03 -7.25 -7.95
CA PRO A 14 9.45 -7.49 -7.69
C PRO A 14 9.77 -8.33 -6.44
N ASP A 15 8.99 -8.20 -5.37
CA ASP A 15 9.27 -8.83 -4.07
C ASP A 15 7.95 -9.20 -3.36
N LEU A 16 7.77 -10.44 -2.89
CA LEU A 16 6.60 -10.88 -2.13
C LEU A 16 6.97 -11.16 -0.67
N GLY A 17 7.32 -10.10 0.05
CA GLY A 17 7.50 -10.10 1.50
C GLY A 17 6.23 -9.76 2.27
N ILE A 18 6.38 -9.07 3.41
CA ILE A 18 5.27 -8.54 4.21
C ILE A 18 5.26 -7.02 4.14
N GLY A 19 4.31 -6.48 3.40
CA GLY A 19 4.11 -5.04 3.26
C GLY A 19 2.79 -4.69 2.59
N GLY A 20 2.51 -3.40 2.45
CA GLY A 20 1.21 -2.93 1.95
C GLY A 20 1.03 -3.13 0.45
N ALA A 21 2.09 -2.98 -0.34
CA ALA A 21 2.05 -3.22 -1.77
C ALA A 21 1.97 -4.73 -2.07
N GLU A 22 2.68 -5.53 -1.30
CA GLU A 22 2.65 -6.98 -1.36
C GLU A 22 1.25 -7.50 -1.00
N ARG A 23 0.62 -6.97 0.07
CA ARG A 23 -0.75 -7.34 0.43
C ARG A 23 -1.72 -7.01 -0.70
N LEU A 24 -1.62 -5.82 -1.27
CA LEU A 24 -2.45 -5.40 -2.41
C LEU A 24 -2.35 -6.40 -3.57
N ILE A 25 -1.15 -6.88 -3.90
CA ILE A 25 -0.97 -7.82 -5.01
C ILE A 25 -1.52 -9.20 -4.70
N ILE A 26 -1.41 -9.66 -3.45
CA ILE A 26 -2.09 -10.87 -2.99
C ILE A 26 -3.60 -10.72 -3.14
N ASP A 27 -4.18 -9.59 -2.72
CA ASP A 27 -5.62 -9.31 -2.86
C ASP A 27 -6.07 -9.25 -4.32
N VAL A 28 -5.31 -8.60 -5.20
CA VAL A 28 -5.58 -8.58 -6.66
C VAL A 28 -5.59 -10.00 -7.23
N ALA A 29 -4.62 -10.83 -6.83
CA ALA A 29 -4.52 -12.21 -7.29
C ALA A 29 -5.73 -13.04 -6.82
N LEU A 30 -6.08 -12.94 -5.53
CA LEU A 30 -7.24 -13.63 -4.94
C LEU A 30 -8.55 -13.17 -5.57
N ALA A 31 -8.73 -11.86 -5.78
CA ALA A 31 -9.93 -11.31 -6.39
C ALA A 31 -10.18 -11.88 -7.79
N LEU A 32 -9.12 -11.98 -8.61
CA LEU A 32 -9.20 -12.55 -9.95
C LEU A 32 -9.33 -14.08 -9.94
N GLN A 33 -8.64 -14.76 -9.03
CA GLN A 33 -8.77 -16.22 -8.87
C GLN A 33 -10.18 -16.62 -8.43
N ASN A 34 -10.81 -15.87 -7.52
CA ASN A 34 -12.19 -16.09 -7.08
C ASN A 34 -13.23 -15.88 -8.20
N ARG A 35 -12.86 -15.14 -9.26
CA ARG A 35 -13.64 -15.01 -10.51
C ARG A 35 -13.39 -16.13 -11.51
N GLY A 36 -12.54 -17.10 -11.15
CA GLY A 36 -12.24 -18.28 -11.96
C GLY A 36 -11.04 -18.11 -12.90
N HIS A 37 -10.34 -16.97 -12.88
CA HIS A 37 -9.12 -16.80 -13.67
C HIS A 37 -7.99 -17.69 -13.17
N LYS A 38 -7.14 -18.14 -14.09
CA LYS A 38 -5.87 -18.75 -13.71
C LYS A 38 -4.89 -17.63 -13.44
N VAL A 39 -4.39 -17.52 -12.22
CA VAL A 39 -3.47 -16.45 -11.81
C VAL A 39 -2.13 -17.05 -11.43
N THR A 40 -1.06 -16.53 -12.03
CA THR A 40 0.32 -16.85 -11.64
C THR A 40 1.07 -15.57 -11.31
N ILE A 41 1.72 -15.52 -10.14
CA ILE A 41 2.53 -14.39 -9.71
C ILE A 41 4.01 -14.72 -9.93
N TYR A 42 4.69 -13.90 -10.73
CA TYR A 42 6.12 -13.95 -10.93
C TYR A 42 6.81 -12.86 -10.09
N THR A 43 7.77 -13.27 -9.27
CA THR A 43 8.52 -12.38 -8.38
C THR A 43 10.01 -12.66 -8.38
N SER A 44 10.82 -11.65 -8.01
CA SER A 44 12.25 -11.82 -7.80
C SER A 44 12.60 -12.32 -6.40
N HIS A 45 11.69 -12.25 -5.45
CA HIS A 45 11.94 -12.72 -4.10
C HIS A 45 10.63 -13.12 -3.40
N CYS A 46 10.66 -14.21 -2.66
CA CYS A 46 9.59 -14.66 -1.78
C CYS A 46 10.22 -15.57 -0.74
N ASP A 47 10.34 -15.09 0.50
CA ASP A 47 10.78 -15.92 1.62
C ASP A 47 9.56 -16.60 2.24
N LYS A 48 9.49 -17.94 2.18
CA LYS A 48 8.36 -18.69 2.74
C LYS A 48 8.22 -18.50 4.26
N SER A 49 9.28 -18.13 4.97
CA SER A 49 9.22 -17.79 6.39
C SER A 49 8.70 -16.37 6.66
N HIS A 50 8.67 -15.52 5.63
CA HIS A 50 8.34 -14.10 5.72
C HIS A 50 7.54 -13.60 4.51
N CYS A 51 6.37 -14.21 4.29
CA CYS A 51 5.39 -13.83 3.28
C CYS A 51 3.96 -14.04 3.81
N PHE A 52 2.97 -13.56 3.06
CA PHE A 52 1.55 -13.83 3.33
C PHE A 52 1.20 -15.32 3.18
N GLU A 53 0.19 -15.78 3.91
CA GLU A 53 -0.16 -17.21 3.98
C GLU A 53 -0.56 -17.75 2.62
N GLU A 54 -1.29 -16.96 1.84
CA GLU A 54 -1.81 -17.32 0.52
C GLU A 54 -0.68 -17.56 -0.50
N ALA A 55 0.48 -16.92 -0.31
CA ALA A 55 1.70 -17.16 -1.08
C ALA A 55 2.53 -18.34 -0.55
N ARG A 56 2.30 -18.77 0.70
CA ARG A 56 3.04 -19.84 1.38
C ARG A 56 2.40 -21.21 1.19
N ASP A 57 1.09 -21.28 1.37
CA ASP A 57 0.32 -22.54 1.48
C ASP A 57 -0.09 -23.15 0.13
N GLY A 58 0.10 -22.41 -0.96
CA GLY A 58 -0.22 -22.83 -2.32
C GLY A 58 -1.60 -22.38 -2.80
N THR A 59 -2.30 -21.52 -2.05
CA THR A 59 -3.53 -20.85 -2.50
C THR A 59 -3.29 -20.08 -3.81
N LEU A 60 -2.16 -19.39 -3.91
CA LEU A 60 -1.71 -18.68 -5.11
C LEU A 60 -0.51 -19.37 -5.75
N ASP A 61 -0.49 -19.46 -7.09
CA ASP A 61 0.67 -19.96 -7.84
C ASP A 61 1.77 -18.88 -7.90
N VAL A 62 2.80 -19.02 -7.06
CA VAL A 62 3.93 -18.08 -6.97
C VAL A 62 5.21 -18.70 -7.53
N LYS A 63 5.79 -18.03 -8.52
CA LYS A 63 7.04 -18.43 -9.18
C LYS A 63 8.14 -17.40 -8.95
N VAL A 64 9.20 -17.83 -8.26
CA VAL A 64 10.41 -17.01 -8.05
C VAL A 64 11.36 -17.17 -9.23
N ARG A 65 11.68 -16.06 -9.91
CA ARG A 65 12.57 -15.96 -11.08
C ARG A 65 13.39 -14.67 -10.99
N GLY A 66 14.23 -14.34 -11.97
CA GLY A 66 14.85 -13.00 -12.02
C GLY A 66 15.93 -12.69 -10.97
N ASN A 67 16.27 -13.63 -10.09
CA ASN A 67 17.14 -13.41 -8.93
C ASN A 67 18.55 -14.00 -9.05
N THR A 68 18.92 -14.57 -10.19
CA THR A 68 20.21 -15.27 -10.37
C THR A 68 21.34 -14.37 -10.90
N LEU A 69 21.03 -13.41 -11.78
CA LEU A 69 22.06 -12.57 -12.41
C LEU A 69 22.42 -11.32 -11.60
N PHE A 70 21.44 -10.70 -10.96
CA PHE A 70 21.61 -9.41 -10.29
C PHE A 70 21.28 -9.50 -8.81
N PRO A 71 22.19 -9.08 -7.90
CA PRO A 71 21.90 -9.04 -6.47
C PRO A 71 20.88 -7.94 -6.15
N ALA A 72 20.29 -7.96 -4.95
CA ALA A 72 19.38 -6.90 -4.51
C ALA A 72 20.07 -5.53 -4.38
N HIS A 73 21.36 -5.53 -4.09
CA HIS A 73 22.19 -4.34 -3.97
C HIS A 73 23.68 -4.69 -4.09
N VAL A 74 24.50 -3.69 -4.42
CA VAL A 74 25.97 -3.83 -4.49
C VAL A 74 26.57 -2.90 -3.43
N PHE A 75 27.30 -3.46 -2.45
CA PHE A 75 27.84 -2.71 -1.29
C PHE A 75 26.80 -1.84 -0.55
N ARG A 76 25.56 -2.32 -0.45
CA ARG A 76 24.38 -1.59 0.09
C ARG A 76 24.02 -0.30 -0.65
N ARG A 77 24.49 -0.13 -1.88
CA ARG A 77 24.17 0.97 -2.80
C ARG A 77 23.47 0.43 -4.04
N PHE A 78 22.96 1.34 -4.88
CA PHE A 78 22.32 1.05 -6.17
C PHE A 78 21.05 0.18 -6.12
N HIS A 79 20.30 0.24 -5.02
CA HIS A 79 19.05 -0.53 -4.83
C HIS A 79 18.08 -0.36 -6.01
N VAL A 80 17.84 0.88 -6.45
CA VAL A 80 16.91 1.18 -7.57
C VAL A 80 17.39 0.55 -8.89
N LEU A 81 18.68 0.72 -9.22
CA LEU A 81 19.25 0.14 -10.43
C LEU A 81 19.18 -1.39 -10.40
N MET A 82 19.53 -2.00 -9.27
CA MET A 82 19.46 -3.45 -9.10
C MET A 82 18.02 -3.96 -9.16
N ALA A 83 17.05 -3.23 -8.59
CA ALA A 83 15.63 -3.57 -8.70
C ALA A 83 15.17 -3.56 -10.16
N ILE A 84 15.54 -2.53 -10.94
CA ILE A 84 15.25 -2.46 -12.38
C ILE A 84 15.87 -3.64 -13.14
N LEU A 85 17.15 -3.94 -12.91
CA LEU A 85 17.84 -5.04 -13.60
C LEU A 85 17.25 -6.41 -13.24
N ARG A 86 16.89 -6.62 -11.97
CA ARG A 86 16.17 -7.82 -11.51
C ARG A 86 14.80 -7.93 -12.16
N GLN A 87 14.04 -6.84 -12.24
CA GLN A 87 12.74 -6.80 -12.94
C GLN A 87 12.88 -7.18 -14.42
N LEU A 88 13.91 -6.67 -15.11
CA LEU A 88 14.18 -6.99 -16.51
C LEU A 88 14.56 -8.46 -16.68
N HIS A 89 15.43 -8.99 -15.81
CA HIS A 89 15.81 -10.39 -15.82
C HIS A 89 14.63 -11.34 -15.49
N LEU A 90 13.77 -10.95 -14.55
CA LEU A 90 12.50 -11.62 -14.26
C LEU A 90 11.63 -11.67 -15.52
N THR A 91 11.46 -10.54 -16.19
CA THR A 91 10.63 -10.41 -17.40
C THR A 91 11.15 -11.26 -18.55
N ILE A 92 12.46 -11.30 -18.78
CA ILE A 92 13.07 -12.16 -19.81
C ILE A 92 12.82 -13.63 -19.49
N SER A 93 12.93 -14.02 -18.22
CA SER A 93 12.65 -15.41 -17.79
C SER A 93 11.19 -15.78 -18.05
N VAL A 94 10.25 -14.87 -17.74
CA VAL A 94 8.82 -15.05 -18.03
C VAL A 94 8.58 -15.20 -19.53
N LEU A 95 9.15 -14.33 -20.37
CA LEU A 95 9.02 -14.42 -21.83
C LEU A 95 9.60 -15.71 -22.40
N GLY A 96 10.70 -16.20 -21.84
CA GLY A 96 11.27 -17.50 -22.20
C GLY A 96 10.34 -18.67 -21.88
N GLU A 97 9.74 -18.69 -20.69
CA GLU A 97 8.75 -19.72 -20.29
C GLU A 97 7.48 -19.66 -21.17
N ILE A 98 7.06 -18.47 -21.59
CA ILE A 98 5.91 -18.30 -22.49
C ILE A 98 6.24 -18.79 -23.91
N SER A 99 7.45 -18.55 -24.39
CA SER A 99 7.85 -18.88 -25.76
C SER A 99 8.18 -20.37 -25.96
N HIS A 100 8.57 -21.07 -24.90
CA HIS A 100 8.96 -22.49 -24.93
C HIS A 100 8.21 -23.27 -23.83
N PRO A 101 6.98 -23.75 -24.08
CA PRO A 101 6.32 -24.66 -23.16
C PRO A 101 7.17 -25.93 -22.99
N PRO A 102 7.30 -26.50 -21.78
CA PRO A 102 8.14 -27.67 -21.53
C PRO A 102 7.72 -28.84 -22.43
N ASP A 103 8.73 -29.57 -22.93
CA ASP A 103 8.60 -30.72 -23.83
C ASP A 103 7.52 -31.71 -23.36
N ALA A 104 6.83 -32.31 -24.34
CA ALA A 104 5.65 -33.17 -24.22
C ALA A 104 5.82 -34.51 -23.44
N ASN A 105 6.83 -34.64 -22.58
CA ASN A 105 7.08 -35.85 -21.78
C ASN A 105 6.91 -35.70 -20.26
N GLU A 106 6.57 -34.52 -19.73
CA GLU A 106 6.14 -34.38 -18.33
C GLU A 106 4.63 -34.15 -18.23
N LYS A 107 3.87 -35.24 -18.29
CA LYS A 107 2.47 -35.28 -17.81
C LYS A 107 2.45 -35.10 -16.29
N SER A 108 2.57 -33.87 -15.78
CA SER A 108 2.03 -33.43 -14.48
C SER A 108 2.43 -31.99 -14.13
N LYS A 109 1.89 -31.00 -14.84
CA LYS A 109 1.47 -29.68 -14.32
C LYS A 109 0.96 -28.84 -15.48
N GLU A 110 -0.35 -28.65 -15.52
CA GLU A 110 -1.07 -27.79 -16.47
C GLU A 110 -0.49 -26.37 -16.48
N THR A 111 0.52 -26.11 -17.31
CA THR A 111 1.06 -24.77 -17.56
C THR A 111 0.80 -24.40 -19.02
N GLU A 112 -0.43 -24.59 -19.49
CA GLU A 112 -0.87 -23.97 -20.74
C GLU A 112 -1.05 -22.46 -20.49
N ILE A 113 -0.06 -21.68 -20.93
CA ILE A 113 -0.12 -20.22 -20.98
C ILE A 113 -0.63 -19.86 -22.39
N SER A 114 -1.86 -19.35 -22.47
CA SER A 114 -2.54 -19.00 -23.73
C SER A 114 -1.99 -17.71 -24.36
N GLU A 115 -2.05 -17.59 -25.69
CA GLU A 115 -1.79 -16.35 -26.45
C GLU A 115 -2.61 -15.14 -25.98
N ASP A 116 -3.71 -15.37 -25.25
CA ASP A 116 -4.62 -14.35 -24.70
C ASP A 116 -4.30 -13.97 -23.24
N SER A 117 -3.06 -14.18 -22.79
CA SER A 117 -2.66 -13.85 -21.42
C SER A 117 -2.68 -12.34 -21.14
N ILE A 118 -3.16 -11.97 -19.95
CA ILE A 118 -3.21 -10.58 -19.46
C ILE A 118 -2.07 -10.40 -18.45
N PHE A 119 -1.28 -9.34 -18.61
CA PHE A 119 -0.27 -8.97 -17.62
C PHE A 119 -0.80 -7.91 -16.68
N ILE A 120 -0.58 -8.13 -15.39
CA ILE A 120 -0.72 -7.10 -14.36
C ILE A 120 0.68 -6.82 -13.80
N VAL A 121 1.08 -5.56 -13.82
CA VAL A 121 2.41 -5.13 -13.36
C VAL A 121 2.27 -4.10 -12.25
N ASP A 122 3.09 -4.20 -11.20
CA ASP A 122 3.11 -3.26 -10.07
C ASP A 122 4.54 -2.87 -9.65
N GLN A 123 4.64 -1.77 -8.90
CA GLN A 123 5.84 -1.07 -8.42
C GLN A 123 6.74 -0.53 -9.54
N VAL A 124 7.44 -1.41 -10.26
CA VAL A 124 8.52 -1.00 -11.18
C VAL A 124 8.07 -1.16 -12.64
N PRO A 125 7.88 -0.05 -13.39
CA PRO A 125 7.37 -0.12 -14.76
C PRO A 125 8.40 -0.58 -15.80
N ALA A 126 9.66 -0.81 -15.40
CA ALA A 126 10.77 -1.13 -16.31
C ALA A 126 10.49 -2.34 -17.22
N CYS A 127 9.68 -3.29 -16.79
CA CYS A 127 9.32 -4.46 -17.57
C CYS A 127 8.27 -4.18 -18.67
N VAL A 128 7.45 -3.13 -18.53
CA VAL A 128 6.30 -2.88 -19.41
C VAL A 128 6.74 -2.66 -20.88
N PRO A 129 7.77 -1.85 -21.20
CA PRO A 129 8.26 -1.72 -22.58
C PRO A 129 8.74 -3.04 -23.20
N VAL A 130 9.39 -3.89 -22.40
CA VAL A 130 9.90 -5.19 -22.84
C VAL A 130 8.74 -6.13 -23.14
N LEU A 131 7.78 -6.25 -22.23
CA LEU A 131 6.55 -7.02 -22.44
C LEU A 131 5.79 -6.53 -23.67
N LYS A 132 5.62 -5.22 -23.81
CA LYS A 132 4.89 -4.62 -24.93
C LYS A 132 5.50 -4.99 -26.28
N THR A 133 6.83 -5.07 -26.34
CA THR A 133 7.60 -5.34 -27.54
C THR A 133 7.68 -6.83 -27.86
N PHE A 134 7.89 -7.69 -26.87
CA PHE A 134 8.28 -9.09 -27.08
C PHE A 134 7.24 -10.13 -26.69
N ALA A 135 6.24 -9.79 -25.86
CA ALA A 135 5.30 -10.78 -25.33
C ALA A 135 4.24 -11.22 -26.39
N GLY A 136 4.05 -10.43 -27.45
CA GLY A 136 3.17 -10.73 -28.58
C GLY A 136 2.11 -9.65 -28.79
N GLN A 137 1.52 -9.60 -29.98
CA GLN A 137 0.59 -8.53 -30.35
C GLN A 137 -0.81 -8.66 -29.70
N ARG A 138 -1.20 -9.86 -29.26
CA ARG A 138 -2.51 -10.12 -28.63
C ARG A 138 -2.54 -9.81 -27.13
N GLN A 139 -1.41 -9.92 -26.45
CA GLN A 139 -1.32 -9.72 -25.01
C GLN A 139 -1.52 -8.25 -24.60
N ARG A 140 -2.15 -8.06 -23.44
CA ARG A 140 -2.55 -6.76 -22.91
C ARG A 140 -1.95 -6.53 -21.52
N ILE A 141 -1.52 -5.30 -21.26
CA ILE A 141 -0.78 -4.95 -20.05
C ILE A 141 -1.55 -3.90 -19.24
N LEU A 142 -1.96 -4.28 -18.03
CA LEU A 142 -2.50 -3.39 -17.02
C LEU A 142 -1.40 -3.08 -16.00
N PHE A 143 -1.12 -1.80 -15.79
CA PHE A 143 -0.20 -1.36 -14.74
C PHE A 143 -0.98 -0.86 -13.53
N TYR A 144 -0.79 -1.50 -12.39
CA TYR A 144 -1.34 -1.09 -11.11
C TYR A 144 -0.34 -0.16 -10.44
N CYS A 145 -0.68 1.11 -10.28
CA CYS A 145 0.15 2.11 -9.63
C CYS A 145 -0.30 2.33 -8.18
N HIS A 146 0.50 1.86 -7.22
CA HIS A 146 0.27 2.13 -5.80
C HIS A 146 0.66 3.57 -5.40
N PHE A 147 1.80 4.07 -5.89
CA PHE A 147 2.25 5.46 -5.78
C PHE A 147 3.48 5.66 -6.68
N PRO A 148 3.72 6.85 -7.26
CA PRO A 148 4.93 7.12 -8.04
C PRO A 148 6.20 6.95 -7.22
N ASP A 149 7.14 6.15 -7.71
CA ASP A 149 8.44 5.95 -7.05
C ASP A 149 9.19 7.27 -6.97
N GLN A 150 9.07 8.12 -7.98
CA GLN A 150 9.63 9.48 -7.99
C GLN A 150 9.47 10.18 -6.65
N LEU A 151 8.28 10.14 -6.04
CA LEU A 151 7.94 10.89 -4.83
C LEU A 151 8.32 10.19 -3.50
N LEU A 152 8.62 8.88 -3.53
CA LEU A 152 9.06 8.14 -2.34
C LEU A 152 10.49 8.53 -1.92
N ALA A 153 11.33 8.91 -2.89
CA ALA A 153 12.74 9.27 -2.64
C ALA A 153 12.95 10.71 -2.16
N PHE A 154 11.95 11.60 -2.32
CA PHE A 154 12.05 13.01 -1.90
C PHE A 154 11.65 13.24 -0.44
N ARG A 155 11.11 12.23 0.24
CA ARG A 155 10.69 12.32 1.65
C ARG A 155 11.86 11.98 2.58
N GLY A 156 12.82 12.89 2.72
CA GLY A 156 13.77 12.89 3.84
C GLY A 156 15.25 13.13 3.50
N GLU A 157 15.82 14.13 4.18
CA GLU A 157 17.25 14.33 4.47
C GLU A 157 18.17 14.84 3.33
N GLY A 158 18.56 16.12 3.47
CA GLY A 158 19.70 16.73 2.80
C GLY A 158 19.53 18.25 2.60
N GLY A 159 20.58 19.04 2.86
CA GLY A 159 20.60 20.47 2.53
C GLY A 159 20.37 20.72 1.03
N SER A 160 20.06 21.97 0.64
CA SER A 160 19.58 22.29 -0.72
C SER A 160 20.48 21.78 -1.85
N LEU A 161 21.80 21.74 -1.62
CA LEU A 161 22.78 21.21 -2.58
C LEU A 161 22.68 19.68 -2.76
N LEU A 162 22.52 18.93 -1.66
CA LEU A 162 22.38 17.47 -1.71
C LEU A 162 21.04 17.06 -2.33
N SER A 163 19.99 17.83 -2.05
CA SER A 163 18.68 17.70 -2.69
C SER A 163 18.77 17.95 -4.20
N PHE A 164 19.47 19.00 -4.64
CA PHE A 164 19.68 19.29 -6.06
C PHE A 164 20.45 18.18 -6.81
N VAL A 165 21.52 17.64 -6.22
CA VAL A 165 22.28 16.52 -6.80
C VAL A 165 21.42 15.25 -6.88
N LYS A 166 20.63 14.95 -5.84
CA LYS A 166 19.65 13.84 -5.87
C LYS A 166 18.63 14.03 -7.00
N THR A 167 18.13 15.25 -7.21
CA THR A 167 17.21 15.57 -8.31
C THR A 167 17.84 15.33 -9.67
N LEU A 168 19.08 15.79 -9.91
CA LEU A 168 19.76 15.61 -11.19
C LEU A 168 20.03 14.12 -11.50
N TYR A 169 20.43 13.35 -10.49
CA TYR A 169 20.61 11.90 -10.62
C TYR A 169 19.30 11.15 -10.89
N ARG A 170 18.19 11.60 -10.28
CA ARG A 170 16.88 10.94 -10.36
C ARG A 170 16.10 11.29 -11.62
N TYR A 171 16.27 12.49 -12.17
CA TYR A 171 15.60 12.95 -13.40
C TYR A 171 15.54 11.90 -14.54
N PRO A 172 16.63 11.20 -14.90
CA PRO A 172 16.55 10.15 -15.92
C PRO A 172 15.69 8.94 -15.50
N PHE A 173 15.70 8.56 -14.22
CA PHE A 173 14.87 7.46 -13.71
C PHE A 173 13.40 7.86 -13.64
N ASP A 174 13.09 9.10 -13.25
CA ASP A 174 11.72 9.61 -13.19
C ASP A 174 11.11 9.73 -14.60
N TRP A 175 11.90 10.23 -15.55
CA TRP A 175 11.51 10.23 -16.96
C TRP A 175 11.27 8.81 -17.49
N PHE A 176 12.17 7.88 -17.15
CA PHE A 176 12.06 6.48 -17.52
C PHE A 176 10.83 5.82 -16.90
N GLU A 177 10.49 6.11 -15.63
CA GLU A 177 9.32 5.59 -14.94
C GLU A 177 8.03 5.96 -15.71
N GLY A 178 7.86 7.25 -16.03
CA GLY A 178 6.70 7.72 -16.79
C GLY A 178 6.65 7.19 -18.22
N TRP A 179 7.79 7.15 -18.91
CA TRP A 179 7.90 6.58 -20.25
C TRP A 179 7.55 5.09 -20.26
N ALA A 180 8.10 4.32 -19.31
CA ALA A 180 7.87 2.89 -19.24
C ALA A 180 6.41 2.58 -18.88
N MET A 181 5.82 3.33 -17.94
CA MET A 181 4.41 3.19 -17.57
C MET A 181 3.48 3.52 -18.73
N SER A 182 3.83 4.50 -19.58
CA SER A 182 3.04 4.89 -20.76
C SER A 182 2.87 3.78 -21.81
N ALA A 183 3.72 2.75 -21.78
CA ALA A 183 3.62 1.59 -22.67
C ALA A 183 2.44 0.66 -22.34
N SER A 184 1.87 0.80 -21.14
CA SER A 184 0.74 -0.01 -20.67
C SER A 184 -0.52 0.26 -21.49
N ASP A 185 -1.35 -0.76 -21.68
CA ASP A 185 -2.66 -0.63 -22.33
C ASP A 185 -3.67 0.05 -21.41
N LYS A 186 -3.55 -0.19 -20.10
CA LYS A 186 -4.35 0.45 -19.06
C LYS A 186 -3.49 0.73 -17.84
N VAL A 187 -3.78 1.83 -17.15
CA VAL A 187 -3.20 2.13 -15.84
C VAL A 187 -4.34 2.30 -14.84
N VAL A 188 -4.19 1.70 -13.66
CA VAL A 188 -5.10 1.87 -12.52
C VAL A 188 -4.32 2.38 -11.31
N ALA A 189 -4.94 3.20 -10.49
CA ALA A 189 -4.36 3.67 -9.23
C ALA A 189 -5.14 3.10 -8.03
N ASN A 190 -4.49 3.00 -6.87
CA ASN A 190 -5.14 2.56 -5.63
C ASN A 190 -6.13 3.58 -5.04
N SER A 191 -6.14 4.82 -5.49
CA SER A 191 -7.03 5.88 -5.00
C SER A 191 -7.16 7.03 -6.00
N LYS A 192 -8.20 7.87 -5.88
CA LYS A 192 -8.34 9.10 -6.67
C LYS A 192 -7.24 10.11 -6.31
N PHE A 193 -6.77 10.13 -5.06
CA PHE A 193 -5.63 10.93 -4.65
C PHE A 193 -4.37 10.50 -5.42
N THR A 194 -4.00 9.22 -5.36
CA THR A 194 -2.86 8.67 -6.10
C THR A 194 -3.03 8.90 -7.60
N ARG A 195 -4.24 8.71 -8.14
CA ARG A 195 -4.55 9.05 -9.54
C ARG A 195 -4.21 10.50 -9.87
N GLY A 196 -4.60 11.45 -9.02
CA GLY A 196 -4.29 12.86 -9.18
C GLY A 196 -2.78 13.13 -9.15
N VAL A 197 -2.07 12.52 -8.21
CA VAL A 197 -0.61 12.60 -8.10
C VAL A 197 0.08 12.06 -9.34
N VAL A 198 -0.27 10.85 -9.78
CA VAL A 198 0.25 10.20 -11.00
C VAL A 198 0.02 11.06 -12.24
N ARG A 199 -1.17 11.66 -12.39
CA ARG A 199 -1.47 12.58 -13.50
C ARG A 199 -0.64 13.86 -13.44
N GLY A 200 -0.42 14.42 -12.26
CA GLY A 200 0.40 15.62 -12.08
C GLY A 200 1.87 15.36 -12.38
N VAL A 201 2.38 14.18 -12.01
CA VAL A 201 3.78 13.80 -12.19
C VAL A 201 4.11 13.43 -13.64
N PHE A 202 3.33 12.53 -14.25
CA PHE A 202 3.66 11.98 -15.56
C PHE A 202 2.89 12.61 -16.74
N GLY A 203 1.85 13.40 -16.45
CA GLY A 203 0.99 14.03 -17.45
C GLY A 203 -0.14 13.10 -17.94
N GLY A 204 -1.38 13.59 -17.89
CA GLY A 204 -2.57 12.82 -18.27
C GLY A 204 -2.58 12.32 -19.72
N GLU A 205 -2.01 13.10 -20.65
CA GLU A 205 -1.92 12.72 -22.06
C GLU A 205 -1.00 11.51 -22.28
N LYS A 206 0.10 11.42 -21.50
CA LYS A 206 1.07 10.33 -21.62
C LYS A 206 0.55 9.02 -21.05
N LEU A 207 -0.24 9.05 -19.98
CA LEU A 207 -0.76 7.83 -19.36
C LEU A 207 -2.11 7.39 -19.92
N GLY A 208 -2.84 8.28 -20.60
CA GLY A 208 -4.16 7.97 -21.15
C GLY A 208 -5.21 7.87 -20.05
N ASP A 209 -6.15 6.94 -20.21
CA ASP A 209 -7.25 6.73 -19.28
C ASP A 209 -6.80 6.04 -17.99
N LEU A 210 -6.61 6.83 -16.93
CA LEU A 210 -6.20 6.37 -15.61
C LEU A 210 -7.41 6.19 -14.69
N SER A 211 -7.71 4.94 -14.35
CA SER A 211 -8.83 4.56 -13.48
C SER A 211 -8.40 4.34 -12.03
N VAL A 212 -9.37 4.05 -11.15
CA VAL A 212 -9.12 3.73 -9.74
C VAL A 212 -9.68 2.35 -9.44
N VAL A 213 -8.84 1.49 -8.86
CA VAL A 213 -9.24 0.24 -8.23
C VAL A 213 -8.82 0.38 -6.77
N TYR A 214 -9.78 0.42 -5.85
CA TYR A 214 -9.46 0.57 -4.44
C TYR A 214 -8.90 -0.73 -3.86
N PRO A 215 -7.89 -0.66 -2.96
CA PRO A 215 -7.51 -1.75 -2.10
C PRO A 215 -8.71 -2.27 -1.30
N CYS A 216 -8.68 -3.54 -0.94
CA CYS A 216 -9.73 -4.16 -0.16
C CYS A 216 -9.26 -4.56 1.22
N VAL A 217 -10.23 -4.83 2.08
CA VAL A 217 -10.06 -5.54 3.35
C VAL A 217 -10.85 -6.84 3.28
N ASP A 218 -10.39 -7.85 4.00
CA ASP A 218 -11.12 -9.10 4.12
C ASP A 218 -12.41 -8.88 4.92
N THR A 219 -13.58 -9.08 4.28
CA THR A 219 -14.90 -8.96 4.90
C THR A 219 -15.48 -10.33 5.32
N ASP A 220 -14.90 -11.42 4.82
CA ASP A 220 -15.37 -12.81 5.04
C ASP A 220 -14.65 -13.50 6.19
N ALA A 221 -13.48 -12.99 6.60
CA ALA A 221 -12.86 -13.34 7.87
C ALA A 221 -13.84 -12.98 8.99
N ALA A 222 -14.70 -13.95 9.34
CA ALA A 222 -15.30 -14.04 10.65
C ALA A 222 -14.19 -13.71 11.63
N VAL A 223 -14.31 -12.58 12.33
CA VAL A 223 -13.40 -12.14 13.39
C VAL A 223 -12.94 -13.39 14.09
N SER A 224 -11.64 -13.71 13.92
CA SER A 224 -11.12 -15.05 14.20
C SER A 224 -11.54 -15.46 15.60
N LYS A 225 -12.58 -16.31 15.68
CA LYS A 225 -13.11 -16.81 16.96
C LYS A 225 -12.06 -17.62 17.71
N ASP A 226 -10.97 -17.99 17.03
CA ASP A 226 -9.86 -18.77 17.54
C ASP A 226 -8.68 -17.93 18.08
N ALA A 227 -8.79 -16.59 18.09
CA ALA A 227 -7.79 -15.72 18.73
C ALA A 227 -8.36 -14.94 19.92
N THR A 228 -9.23 -15.57 20.72
CA THR A 228 -9.62 -15.02 22.02
C THR A 228 -8.45 -15.04 23.00
N VAL A 229 -7.65 -13.96 22.97
CA VAL A 229 -6.75 -13.60 24.08
C VAL A 229 -7.59 -13.18 25.31
N VAL A 230 -8.81 -12.72 25.07
CA VAL A 230 -9.78 -12.22 26.04
C VAL A 230 -11.09 -12.94 25.75
N LYS A 231 -11.76 -13.47 26.78
CA LYS A 231 -13.01 -14.24 26.59
C LYS A 231 -14.13 -13.32 26.10
N ASP A 232 -15.08 -13.89 25.36
CA ASP A 232 -16.29 -13.19 24.91
C ASP A 232 -16.98 -12.48 26.11
N GLY A 233 -17.05 -11.16 26.08
CA GLY A 233 -17.62 -10.32 27.14
C GLY A 233 -16.65 -9.70 28.17
N GLU A 234 -15.35 -9.99 28.11
CA GLU A 234 -14.35 -9.30 28.95
C GLU A 234 -13.99 -7.93 28.37
N VAL A 235 -14.17 -6.87 29.17
CA VAL A 235 -13.94 -5.50 28.72
C VAL A 235 -12.49 -5.09 28.94
N LEU A 236 -11.85 -4.51 27.92
CA LEU A 236 -10.49 -4.01 28.04
C LEU A 236 -10.37 -2.92 29.11
N TRP A 237 -9.34 -3.06 29.95
CA TRP A 237 -8.93 -2.06 30.94
C TRP A 237 -10.10 -1.53 31.78
N GLY A 238 -10.92 -2.45 32.30
CA GLY A 238 -12.02 -2.11 33.21
C GLY A 238 -13.18 -1.35 32.56
N GLY A 239 -13.35 -1.44 31.24
CA GLY A 239 -14.45 -0.78 30.54
C GLY A 239 -14.19 0.66 30.12
N LYS A 240 -12.91 1.05 30.04
CA LYS A 240 -12.54 2.37 29.54
C LYS A 240 -13.01 2.57 28.09
N LYS A 241 -13.41 3.81 27.78
CA LYS A 241 -13.66 4.23 26.39
C LYS A 241 -12.31 4.42 25.68
N ILE A 242 -12.07 3.61 24.65
CA ILE A 242 -10.79 3.59 23.95
C ILE A 242 -10.84 4.49 22.71
N LEU A 243 -9.88 5.40 22.62
CA LEU A 243 -9.54 6.11 21.38
C LEU A 243 -8.29 5.45 20.80
N LEU A 244 -8.31 5.08 19.54
CA LEU A 244 -7.29 4.23 18.94
C LEU A 244 -6.58 4.93 17.79
N SER A 245 -5.25 4.95 17.79
CA SER A 245 -4.44 5.34 16.63
C SER A 245 -3.57 4.15 16.22
N ILE A 246 -3.69 3.72 14.95
CA ILE A 246 -2.86 2.65 14.39
C ILE A 246 -2.01 3.19 13.24
N ASN A 247 -0.71 3.37 13.47
CA ASN A 247 0.24 3.88 12.48
C ASN A 247 1.65 3.37 12.76
N ARG A 248 2.52 3.27 11.74
CA ARG A 248 3.96 3.09 12.00
C ARG A 248 4.51 4.27 12.78
N PHE A 249 5.52 4.03 13.63
CA PHE A 249 6.23 5.08 14.36
C PHE A 249 7.12 5.91 13.43
N GLU A 250 6.51 6.72 12.58
CA GLU A 250 7.17 7.58 11.58
C GLU A 250 6.61 9.01 11.70
N ARG A 251 7.47 10.03 11.65
CA ARG A 251 7.06 11.43 11.94
C ARG A 251 5.97 11.94 11.00
N LYS A 252 6.00 11.51 9.73
CA LYS A 252 4.98 11.85 8.72
C LYS A 252 3.57 11.37 9.07
N LYS A 253 3.42 10.45 10.02
CA LYS A 253 2.11 9.94 10.47
C LYS A 253 1.46 10.85 11.53
N ASP A 254 2.21 11.81 12.09
CA ASP A 254 1.76 12.81 13.05
C ASP A 254 0.88 12.28 14.20
N MET A 255 1.32 11.21 14.87
CA MET A 255 0.61 10.68 16.04
C MET A 255 0.60 11.67 17.22
N ALA A 256 1.44 12.71 17.17
CA ALA A 256 1.45 13.79 18.15
C ALA A 256 0.12 14.57 18.16
N LEU A 257 -0.54 14.72 17.00
CA LEU A 257 -1.88 15.31 16.89
C LEU A 257 -2.90 14.58 17.75
N ALA A 258 -2.90 13.24 17.73
CA ALA A 258 -3.81 12.44 18.56
C ALA A 258 -3.59 12.71 20.06
N ILE A 259 -2.33 12.84 20.49
CA ILE A 259 -1.96 13.14 21.89
C ILE A 259 -2.44 14.54 22.28
N ARG A 260 -2.18 15.56 21.45
CA ARG A 260 -2.58 16.95 21.75
C ARG A 260 -4.09 17.11 21.78
N ALA A 261 -4.81 16.51 20.83
CA ALA A 261 -6.28 16.53 20.82
C ALA A 261 -6.88 15.76 22.01
N TYR A 262 -6.30 14.61 22.37
CA TYR A 262 -6.71 13.89 23.58
C TYR A 262 -6.44 14.71 24.85
N HIS A 263 -5.32 15.43 24.90
CA HIS A 263 -5.06 16.36 25.98
C HIS A 263 -6.13 17.46 26.06
N GLY A 264 -6.58 17.98 24.91
CA GLY A 264 -7.61 19.02 24.78
C GLY A 264 -8.96 18.68 25.41
N LEU A 265 -9.30 17.40 25.62
CA LEU A 265 -10.53 17.00 26.32
C LEU A 265 -10.59 17.53 27.77
N GLY A 266 -9.42 17.78 28.38
CA GLY A 266 -9.30 18.17 29.79
C GLY A 266 -9.37 16.98 30.75
N ALA A 267 -8.83 17.16 31.96
CA ALA A 267 -8.62 16.07 32.91
C ALA A 267 -9.90 15.33 33.31
N GLU A 268 -11.01 16.05 33.53
CA GLU A 268 -12.29 15.45 33.93
C GLU A 268 -12.87 14.55 32.84
N LYS A 269 -12.87 15.01 31.58
CA LYS A 269 -13.37 14.23 30.43
C LYS A 269 -12.42 13.12 29.99
N ARG A 270 -11.17 13.07 30.47
CA ARG A 270 -10.30 11.92 30.25
C ARG A 270 -10.54 10.77 31.23
N LYS A 271 -11.20 11.02 32.36
CA LYS A 271 -11.52 9.96 33.34
C LYS A 271 -12.38 8.88 32.67
N GLY A 272 -12.01 7.62 32.88
CA GLY A 272 -12.69 6.49 32.23
C GLY A 272 -12.38 6.34 30.73
N THR A 273 -11.41 7.06 30.19
CA THR A 273 -10.96 6.92 28.80
C THR A 273 -9.49 6.48 28.73
N ARG A 274 -9.03 6.08 27.54
CA ARG A 274 -7.63 5.79 27.24
C ARG A 274 -7.34 6.04 25.77
N LEU A 275 -6.23 6.72 25.48
CA LEU A 275 -5.66 6.79 24.15
C LEU A 275 -4.66 5.64 23.95
N VAL A 276 -4.87 4.84 22.92
CA VAL A 276 -3.99 3.74 22.53
C VAL A 276 -3.30 4.11 21.22
N ILE A 277 -1.97 4.14 21.22
CA ILE A 277 -1.14 4.36 20.04
C ILE A 277 -0.42 3.06 19.73
N ALA A 278 -0.92 2.33 18.73
CA ALA A 278 -0.38 1.06 18.29
C ALA A 278 0.29 1.19 16.93
N GLY A 279 1.39 0.48 16.72
CA GLY A 279 2.14 0.72 15.49
C GLY A 279 3.28 -0.22 15.22
N GLY A 280 3.59 -0.38 13.93
CA GLY A 280 4.83 -1.02 13.50
C GLY A 280 6.04 -0.27 14.04
N TYR A 281 6.91 -1.00 14.74
CA TYR A 281 8.08 -0.50 15.42
C TYR A 281 9.24 -1.48 15.24
N ASP A 282 10.36 -1.00 14.70
CA ASP A 282 11.61 -1.77 14.57
C ASP A 282 12.75 -1.05 15.30
N ASN A 283 13.39 -1.74 16.27
CA ASN A 283 14.52 -1.19 17.03
C ASN A 283 15.74 -0.86 16.15
N ARG A 284 15.81 -1.42 14.93
CA ARG A 284 16.87 -1.16 13.95
C ARG A 284 16.63 0.14 13.16
N VAL A 285 15.40 0.66 13.18
CA VAL A 285 15.01 1.89 12.47
C VAL A 285 15.05 3.05 13.47
N GLN A 286 16.10 3.89 13.38
CA GLN A 286 16.29 4.99 14.32
C GLN A 286 15.10 5.95 14.37
N GLU A 287 14.42 6.19 13.25
CA GLU A 287 13.22 7.02 13.21
C GLU A 287 12.12 6.49 14.16
N ASN A 288 11.88 5.17 14.19
CA ASN A 288 10.86 4.57 15.06
C ASN A 288 11.18 4.78 16.54
N VAL A 289 12.45 4.52 16.91
CA VAL A 289 12.93 4.65 18.29
C VAL A 289 12.85 6.09 18.76
N GLN A 290 13.33 7.04 17.95
CA GLN A 290 13.33 8.46 18.30
C GLN A 290 11.92 9.02 18.37
N TYR A 291 11.07 8.69 17.40
CA TYR A 291 9.73 9.26 17.36
C TYR A 291 8.84 8.74 18.48
N HIS A 292 8.93 7.45 18.85
CA HIS A 292 8.26 6.94 20.05
C HIS A 292 8.68 7.74 21.30
N ARG A 293 9.98 7.98 21.48
CA ARG A 293 10.48 8.79 22.60
C ARG A 293 9.97 10.23 22.56
N GLU A 294 9.92 10.85 21.39
CA GLU A 294 9.36 12.21 21.22
C GLU A 294 7.89 12.27 21.62
N LEU A 295 7.10 11.25 21.26
CA LEU A 295 5.68 11.15 21.62
C LEU A 295 5.48 10.95 23.13
N ASP A 296 6.30 10.12 23.76
CA ASP A 296 6.28 9.90 25.21
C ASP A 296 6.65 11.17 25.98
N VAL A 297 7.70 11.88 25.54
CA VAL A 297 8.07 13.19 26.09
C VAL A 297 6.96 14.22 25.89
N LEU A 298 6.33 14.25 24.72
CA LEU A 298 5.21 15.16 24.47
C LEU A 298 4.05 14.88 25.44
N ALA A 299 3.61 13.63 25.54
CA ALA A 299 2.49 13.25 26.41
C ALA A 299 2.77 13.57 27.88
N THR A 300 3.96 13.22 28.37
CA THR A 300 4.37 13.52 29.75
C THR A 300 4.51 15.02 30.01
N SER A 301 5.00 15.80 29.03
CA SER A 301 5.07 17.28 29.14
C SER A 301 3.70 17.94 29.25
N LEU A 302 2.67 17.29 28.71
CA LEU A 302 1.26 17.69 28.81
C LEU A 302 0.58 17.17 30.09
N GLY A 303 1.34 16.55 31.00
CA GLY A 303 0.84 15.99 32.25
C GLY A 303 0.03 14.70 32.09
N LEU A 304 0.14 14.00 30.95
CA LEU A 304 -0.50 12.71 30.72
C LEU A 304 0.36 11.58 31.28
N GLN A 305 -0.28 10.59 31.92
CA GLN A 305 0.41 9.38 32.37
C GLN A 305 0.57 8.41 31.20
N THR A 306 1.80 7.97 30.95
CA THR A 306 2.12 7.09 29.81
C THR A 306 2.59 5.71 30.24
N ALA A 307 2.34 4.71 29.39
CA ALA A 307 2.99 3.42 29.49
C ALA A 307 3.35 2.90 28.10
N THR A 308 4.41 2.10 28.02
CA THR A 308 4.82 1.43 26.77
C THR A 308 4.84 -0.07 26.98
N SER A 309 4.21 -0.81 26.08
CA SER A 309 4.17 -2.27 26.09
C SER A 309 4.65 -2.85 24.76
N LYS A 310 5.38 -3.96 24.83
CA LYS A 310 5.87 -4.74 23.68
C LYS A 310 5.19 -6.10 23.55
N THR A 311 4.39 -6.50 24.55
CA THR A 311 3.70 -7.79 24.57
C THR A 311 2.24 -7.60 24.91
N VAL A 312 1.41 -8.53 24.47
CA VAL A 312 -0.03 -8.53 24.74
C VAL A 312 -0.29 -8.64 26.25
N VAL A 313 0.43 -9.53 26.94
CA VAL A 313 0.30 -9.72 28.40
C VAL A 313 0.59 -8.43 29.17
N SER A 314 1.72 -7.78 28.88
CA SER A 314 2.05 -6.52 29.56
C SER A 314 1.12 -5.37 29.17
N ALA A 315 0.49 -5.41 27.98
CA ALA A 315 -0.48 -4.40 27.54
C ALA A 315 -1.82 -4.52 28.27
N LEU A 316 -2.27 -5.76 28.52
CA LEU A 316 -3.53 -6.01 29.24
C LEU A 316 -3.42 -5.65 30.73
N SER A 317 -2.24 -5.81 31.33
CA SER A 317 -1.98 -5.50 32.75
C SER A 317 -1.66 -4.02 33.04
N VAL A 318 -1.84 -3.12 32.07
CA VAL A 318 -1.52 -1.69 32.24
C VAL A 318 -2.52 -1.03 33.22
N PRO A 319 -2.04 -0.37 34.30
CA PRO A 319 -2.91 0.23 35.31
C PRO A 319 -3.89 1.26 34.76
N ASP A 320 -5.05 1.43 35.42
CA ASP A 320 -6.12 2.31 34.95
C ASP A 320 -5.77 3.80 34.94
N TYR A 321 -4.80 4.24 35.74
CA TYR A 321 -4.37 5.64 35.76
C TYR A 321 -3.55 6.06 34.52
N ILE A 322 -3.18 5.11 33.65
CA ILE A 322 -2.48 5.42 32.39
C ILE A 322 -3.46 6.00 31.37
N ASP A 323 -3.14 7.21 30.93
CA ASP A 323 -3.87 8.01 29.94
C ASP A 323 -3.52 7.57 28.51
N VAL A 324 -2.23 7.42 28.21
CA VAL A 324 -1.70 7.09 26.87
C VAL A 324 -0.91 5.79 26.91
N LEU A 325 -1.34 4.80 26.14
CA LEU A 325 -0.67 3.51 26.03
C LEU A 325 -0.02 3.36 24.65
N PHE A 326 1.31 3.27 24.62
CA PHE A 326 2.09 2.95 23.43
C PHE A 326 2.26 1.43 23.28
N LEU A 327 1.87 0.90 22.13
CA LEU A 327 2.01 -0.52 21.79
C LEU A 327 2.97 -0.68 20.61
N LEU A 328 4.17 -1.20 20.90
CA LEU A 328 5.25 -1.34 19.93
C LEU A 328 5.15 -2.69 19.23
N SER A 329 4.56 -2.69 18.02
CA SER A 329 4.26 -3.87 17.20
C SER A 329 3.32 -4.86 17.91
N VAL A 330 2.07 -4.93 17.44
CA VAL A 330 1.07 -5.85 17.97
C VAL A 330 0.75 -6.97 16.98
N PRO A 331 0.51 -8.21 17.44
CA PRO A 331 -0.02 -9.26 16.58
C PRO A 331 -1.37 -8.87 15.97
N SER A 332 -1.68 -9.38 14.78
CA SER A 332 -2.94 -9.08 14.07
C SER A 332 -4.19 -9.35 14.92
N ALA A 333 -4.22 -10.48 15.65
CA ALA A 333 -5.34 -10.77 16.55
C ALA A 333 -5.55 -9.72 17.65
N PHE A 334 -4.46 -9.21 18.24
CA PHE A 334 -4.57 -8.17 19.27
C PHE A 334 -4.99 -6.83 18.66
N ARG A 335 -4.53 -6.55 17.44
CA ARG A 335 -4.96 -5.38 16.67
C ARG A 335 -6.46 -5.42 16.36
N ASP A 336 -6.97 -6.56 15.89
CA ASP A 336 -8.39 -6.73 15.59
C ASP A 336 -9.23 -6.57 16.86
N MET A 337 -8.78 -7.15 17.96
CA MET A 337 -9.42 -6.97 19.27
C MET A 337 -9.41 -5.50 19.74
N LEU A 338 -8.34 -4.73 19.50
CA LEU A 338 -8.31 -3.29 19.76
C LEU A 338 -9.32 -2.52 18.90
N LEU A 339 -9.47 -2.90 17.63
CA LEU A 339 -10.48 -2.32 16.75
C LEU A 339 -11.87 -2.59 17.34
N ASP A 340 -12.20 -3.85 17.64
CA ASP A 340 -13.52 -4.25 18.14
C ASP A 340 -13.97 -3.51 19.42
N HIS A 341 -13.01 -3.07 20.26
CA HIS A 341 -13.29 -2.38 21.52
C HIS A 341 -13.12 -0.85 21.46
N ALA A 342 -12.62 -0.30 20.35
CA ALA A 342 -12.44 1.14 20.21
C ALA A 342 -13.76 1.88 19.98
N LYS A 343 -13.84 3.11 20.47
CA LYS A 343 -14.95 4.03 20.21
C LYS A 343 -14.71 4.93 19.01
N LEU A 344 -13.45 5.21 18.67
CA LEU A 344 -13.07 6.07 17.56
C LEU A 344 -11.66 5.71 17.12
N LEU A 345 -11.46 5.55 15.81
CA LEU A 345 -10.13 5.51 15.22
C LEU A 345 -9.66 6.94 14.90
N LEU A 346 -8.43 7.27 15.27
CA LEU A 346 -7.73 8.53 15.01
C LEU A 346 -6.66 8.33 13.92
N TYR A 347 -6.97 8.77 12.70
CA TYR A 347 -6.11 8.63 11.54
C TYR A 347 -5.47 9.96 11.13
N THR A 348 -4.36 10.28 11.80
CA THR A 348 -3.61 11.54 11.70
C THR A 348 -2.73 11.75 10.44
N PRO A 349 -2.34 10.76 9.63
CA PRO A 349 -1.46 11.01 8.47
C PRO A 349 -2.04 11.99 7.44
N ILE A 350 -1.21 12.92 6.96
CA ILE A 350 -1.54 13.82 5.85
C ILE A 350 -1.06 13.26 4.51
N ASN A 351 -1.79 13.53 3.43
CA ASN A 351 -1.42 13.11 2.06
C ASN A 351 -1.11 11.60 1.96
N GLU A 352 -1.84 10.79 2.74
CA GLU A 352 -1.75 9.34 2.67
C GLU A 352 -2.32 8.85 1.34
N HIS A 353 -1.73 7.78 0.78
CA HIS A 353 -2.09 7.35 -0.57
C HIS A 353 -3.54 6.84 -0.62
N PHE A 354 -3.85 5.83 0.18
CA PHE A 354 -5.19 5.28 0.35
C PHE A 354 -5.64 5.31 1.81
N GLY A 355 -4.81 4.78 2.71
CA GLY A 355 -5.14 4.66 4.13
C GLY A 355 -6.04 3.45 4.39
N ILE A 356 -5.44 2.25 4.40
CA ILE A 356 -6.17 1.00 4.63
C ILE A 356 -6.72 0.89 6.06
N VAL A 357 -6.03 1.47 7.05
CA VAL A 357 -6.42 1.43 8.47
C VAL A 357 -7.81 2.04 8.72
N PRO A 358 -8.17 3.21 8.15
CA PRO A 358 -9.55 3.69 8.13
C PRO A 358 -10.58 2.66 7.68
N VAL A 359 -10.31 1.95 6.58
CA VAL A 359 -11.21 0.92 6.04
C VAL A 359 -11.32 -0.28 6.98
N GLU A 360 -10.22 -0.69 7.61
CA GLU A 360 -10.20 -1.78 8.59
C GLU A 360 -10.98 -1.42 9.87
N ALA A 361 -10.94 -0.16 10.30
CA ALA A 361 -11.78 0.32 11.40
C ALA A 361 -13.26 0.41 11.01
N MET A 362 -13.57 0.87 9.81
CA MET A 362 -14.94 0.87 9.28
C MET A 362 -15.50 -0.55 9.16
N ARG A 363 -14.67 -1.54 8.80
CA ARG A 363 -15.03 -2.96 8.78
C ARG A 363 -15.44 -3.46 10.17
N ALA A 364 -14.69 -3.05 11.20
CA ALA A 364 -15.05 -3.33 12.60
C ALA A 364 -16.28 -2.53 13.06
N GLY A 365 -16.79 -1.58 12.27
CA GLY A 365 -17.93 -0.74 12.59
C GLY A 365 -17.59 0.43 13.51
N ILE A 366 -16.33 0.85 13.52
CA ILE A 366 -15.85 1.98 14.32
C ILE A 366 -15.85 3.21 13.43
N PRO A 367 -16.41 4.35 13.87
CA PRO A 367 -16.26 5.59 13.15
C PRO A 367 -14.79 6.04 13.12
N VAL A 368 -14.41 6.79 12.09
CA VAL A 368 -13.02 7.25 11.89
C VAL A 368 -12.96 8.77 11.92
N LEU A 369 -12.05 9.33 12.71
CA LEU A 369 -11.64 10.73 12.59
C LEU A 369 -10.30 10.76 11.85
N ALA A 370 -10.28 11.36 10.67
CA ALA A 370 -9.11 11.39 9.80
C ALA A 370 -8.72 12.82 9.39
N SER A 371 -7.46 12.98 8.98
CA SER A 371 -7.00 14.18 8.28
C SER A 371 -7.78 14.37 6.96
N ASN A 372 -8.19 15.60 6.65
CA ASN A 372 -8.94 15.97 5.44
C ASN A 372 -8.06 16.06 4.16
N THR A 373 -7.09 15.17 4.02
CA THR A 373 -6.18 15.11 2.86
C THR A 373 -5.88 13.67 2.46
N GLY A 374 -5.54 13.44 1.19
CA GLY A 374 -5.17 12.10 0.71
C GLY A 374 -6.36 11.15 0.54
N GLY A 375 -6.07 9.85 0.62
CA GLY A 375 -7.06 8.77 0.51
C GLY A 375 -8.22 8.82 1.53
N PRO A 376 -8.08 9.33 2.76
CA PRO A 376 -9.21 9.53 3.68
C PRO A 376 -10.39 10.33 3.11
N LEU A 377 -10.15 11.27 2.18
CA LEU A 377 -11.21 12.01 1.50
C LEU A 377 -12.14 11.14 0.64
N GLU A 378 -11.73 9.90 0.39
CA GLU A 378 -12.43 8.94 -0.46
C GLU A 378 -12.99 7.78 0.35
N THR A 379 -12.30 7.37 1.41
CA THR A 379 -12.75 6.27 2.27
C THR A 379 -13.82 6.73 3.24
N ILE A 380 -13.70 7.94 3.82
CA ILE A 380 -14.60 8.46 4.85
C ILE A 380 -15.70 9.33 4.25
N VAL A 381 -16.94 9.12 4.72
CA VAL A 381 -18.10 9.98 4.45
C VAL A 381 -18.41 10.79 5.70
N GLU A 382 -18.26 12.12 5.60
CA GLU A 382 -18.44 13.06 6.72
C GLU A 382 -19.82 12.90 7.37
N GLY A 383 -19.85 12.65 8.67
CA GLY A 383 -21.07 12.49 9.46
C GLY A 383 -21.78 11.14 9.30
N GLU A 384 -21.34 10.28 8.38
CA GLU A 384 -21.94 8.96 8.14
C GLU A 384 -21.02 7.81 8.59
N THR A 385 -19.75 7.82 8.15
CA THR A 385 -18.77 6.80 8.54
C THR A 385 -17.63 7.37 9.39
N GLY A 386 -17.59 8.69 9.55
CA GLY A 386 -16.54 9.37 10.30
C GLY A 386 -16.52 10.88 10.10
N TRP A 387 -15.38 11.50 10.38
CA TRP A 387 -15.15 12.93 10.24
C TRP A 387 -13.77 13.23 9.65
N LEU A 388 -13.69 14.30 8.87
CA LEU A 388 -12.48 14.79 8.23
C LEU A 388 -12.11 16.17 8.79
N ARG A 389 -10.95 16.31 9.42
CA ARG A 389 -10.49 17.58 10.00
C ARG A 389 -9.10 17.96 9.52
N ASP A 390 -8.78 19.26 9.54
CA ASP A 390 -7.42 19.72 9.26
C ASP A 390 -6.48 19.21 10.36
N ALA A 391 -5.37 18.59 9.98
CA ALA A 391 -4.36 18.10 10.91
C ALA A 391 -3.67 19.23 11.71
N LYS A 392 -3.82 20.48 11.27
CA LYS A 392 -3.27 21.66 11.96
C LYS A 392 -4.16 22.21 13.06
N ASN A 393 -5.40 21.74 13.19
CA ASN A 393 -6.35 22.25 14.18
C ASN A 393 -6.70 21.20 15.24
N ASP A 394 -5.87 21.10 16.27
CA ASP A 394 -6.06 20.16 17.38
C ASP A 394 -7.44 20.32 18.07
N ALA A 395 -8.02 21.53 18.09
CA ALA A 395 -9.29 21.81 18.74
C ALA A 395 -10.47 21.13 18.02
N ASP A 396 -10.44 21.09 16.68
CA ASP A 396 -11.48 20.42 15.90
C ASP A 396 -11.45 18.90 16.10
N TRP A 397 -10.24 18.33 16.25
CA TRP A 397 -10.08 16.91 16.57
C TRP A 397 -10.60 16.60 17.97
N THR A 398 -10.28 17.47 18.93
CA THR A 398 -10.78 17.38 20.31
C THR A 398 -12.31 17.41 20.34
N ALA A 399 -12.94 18.30 19.57
CA ALA A 399 -14.39 18.42 19.51
C ALA A 399 -15.07 17.14 18.98
N VAL A 400 -14.46 16.47 18.01
CA VAL A 400 -14.98 15.18 17.51
C VAL A 400 -14.79 14.07 18.54
N MET A 401 -13.63 14.00 19.21
CA MET A 401 -13.43 13.05 20.33
C MET A 401 -14.49 13.25 21.42
N ASP A 402 -14.75 14.51 21.80
CA ASP A 402 -15.76 14.87 22.79
C ASP A 402 -17.17 14.45 22.35
N LYS A 403 -17.51 14.72 21.08
CA LYS A 403 -18.78 14.30 20.49
C LYS A 403 -18.94 12.78 20.60
N VAL A 404 -17.98 11.99 20.15
CA VAL A 404 -18.10 10.52 20.15
C VAL A 404 -18.14 9.95 21.57
N LEU A 405 -17.37 10.52 22.49
CA LEU A 405 -17.30 10.01 23.86
C LEU A 405 -18.52 10.40 24.71
N TYR A 406 -19.11 11.57 24.49
CA TYR A 406 -20.07 12.19 25.41
C TYR A 406 -21.31 12.81 24.74
N GLY A 407 -21.22 13.23 23.48
CA GLY A 407 -22.30 13.91 22.75
C GLY A 407 -23.12 13.01 21.84
N MET A 408 -22.69 11.77 21.61
CA MET A 408 -23.32 10.80 20.72
C MET A 408 -24.04 9.73 21.55
N ASP A 409 -25.29 9.44 21.20
CA ASP A 409 -26.02 8.31 21.78
C ASP A 409 -25.66 6.99 21.08
N GLN A 410 -26.04 5.86 21.70
CA GLN A 410 -25.74 4.54 21.13
C GLN A 410 -26.42 4.33 19.78
N LYS A 411 -27.57 4.96 19.51
CA LYS A 411 -28.33 4.77 18.27
C LYS A 411 -27.67 5.48 17.09
N GLU A 412 -27.13 6.67 17.30
CA GLU A 412 -26.31 7.39 16.32
C GLU A 412 -25.02 6.60 16.04
N PHE A 413 -24.37 6.08 17.09
CA PHE A 413 -23.17 5.24 16.94
C PHE A 413 -23.46 3.97 16.12
N ASP A 414 -24.52 3.23 16.46
CA ASP A 414 -24.90 2.00 15.76
C ASP A 414 -25.24 2.28 14.28
N ARG A 415 -25.90 3.40 14.00
CA ARG A 415 -26.18 3.83 12.63
C ARG A 415 -24.89 4.08 11.84
N MET A 416 -23.93 4.79 12.43
CA MET A 416 -22.63 5.03 11.78
C MET A 416 -21.85 3.72 11.60
N SER A 417 -21.94 2.81 12.58
CA SER A 417 -21.33 1.49 12.53
C SER A 417 -21.84 0.66 11.34
N VAL A 418 -23.16 0.61 11.15
CA VAL A 418 -23.79 -0.06 10.01
C VAL A 418 -23.39 0.62 8.69
N ALA A 419 -23.48 1.95 8.60
CA ALA A 419 -23.10 2.67 7.39
C ALA A 419 -21.63 2.46 7.01
N ALA A 420 -20.73 2.40 7.99
CA ALA A 420 -19.32 2.12 7.79
C ALA A 420 -19.09 0.71 7.22
N LYS A 421 -19.75 -0.31 7.80
CA LYS A 421 -19.67 -1.70 7.32
C LYS A 421 -20.25 -1.88 5.92
N ASP A 422 -21.43 -1.30 5.66
CA ASP A 422 -22.08 -1.35 4.35
C ASP A 422 -21.19 -0.71 3.27
N ARG A 423 -20.56 0.43 3.60
CA ARG A 423 -19.61 1.08 2.71
C ARG A 423 -18.39 0.21 2.42
N VAL A 424 -17.82 -0.44 3.44
CA VAL A 424 -16.70 -1.37 3.24
C VAL A 424 -17.11 -2.51 2.32
N GLU A 425 -18.26 -3.12 2.54
CA GLU A 425 -18.72 -4.24 1.71
C GLU A 425 -18.94 -3.83 0.26
N GLN A 426 -19.51 -2.64 0.03
CA GLN A 426 -19.80 -2.12 -1.31
C GLN A 426 -18.56 -1.63 -2.06
N GLU A 427 -17.62 -0.99 -1.37
CA GLU A 427 -16.54 -0.22 -2.01
C GLU A 427 -15.15 -0.81 -1.79
N PHE A 428 -14.93 -1.58 -0.72
CA PHE A 428 -13.60 -1.98 -0.25
C PHE A 428 -13.54 -3.46 0.14
N SER A 429 -14.48 -4.29 -0.32
CA SER A 429 -14.42 -5.74 -0.20
C SER A 429 -13.58 -6.37 -1.32
N LEU A 430 -13.12 -7.60 -1.10
CA LEU A 430 -12.44 -8.38 -2.14
C LEU A 430 -13.33 -8.53 -3.39
N ARG A 431 -14.65 -8.66 -3.18
CA ARG A 431 -15.65 -8.69 -4.25
C ARG A 431 -15.66 -7.39 -5.05
N ALA A 432 -15.74 -6.23 -4.39
CA ALA A 432 -15.76 -4.92 -5.02
C ALA A 432 -14.47 -4.62 -5.79
N MET A 433 -13.31 -5.04 -5.25
CA MET A 433 -12.04 -4.99 -5.98
C MET A 433 -12.10 -5.84 -7.27
N GLY A 434 -12.58 -7.09 -7.16
CA GLY A 434 -12.71 -8.00 -8.28
C GLY A 434 -13.64 -7.47 -9.39
N ASP A 435 -14.81 -6.94 -9.02
CA ASP A 435 -15.75 -6.33 -9.96
C ASP A 435 -15.11 -5.20 -10.77
N ARG A 436 -14.39 -4.29 -10.10
CA ARG A 436 -13.69 -3.19 -10.77
C ARG A 436 -12.52 -3.67 -11.62
N LEU A 437 -11.75 -4.64 -11.16
CA LEU A 437 -10.66 -5.20 -11.96
C LEU A 437 -11.19 -5.84 -13.24
N GLU A 438 -12.27 -6.62 -13.18
CA GLU A 438 -12.91 -7.19 -14.37
C GLU A 438 -13.42 -6.10 -15.32
N GLU A 439 -14.06 -5.05 -14.79
CA GLU A 439 -14.51 -3.91 -15.60
C GLU A 439 -13.35 -3.22 -16.34
N GLU A 440 -12.25 -2.93 -15.63
CA GLU A 440 -11.09 -2.26 -16.22
C GLU A 440 -10.35 -3.14 -17.22
N ILE A 441 -10.27 -4.45 -16.95
CA ILE A 441 -9.71 -5.41 -17.90
C ILE A 441 -10.59 -5.51 -19.14
N LEU A 442 -11.91 -5.65 -19.00
CA LEU A 442 -12.84 -5.70 -20.13
C LEU A 442 -12.77 -4.41 -20.96
N GLY A 443 -12.72 -3.26 -20.30
CA GLY A 443 -12.54 -1.96 -20.96
C GLY A 443 -11.22 -1.86 -21.72
N MET A 444 -10.14 -2.42 -21.17
CA MET A 444 -8.83 -2.53 -21.82
C MET A 444 -8.87 -3.47 -23.04
N LEU A 445 -9.53 -4.62 -22.93
CA LEU A 445 -9.65 -5.60 -24.02
C LEU A 445 -10.52 -5.11 -25.17
N ALA A 446 -11.55 -4.31 -24.87
CA ALA A 446 -12.48 -3.77 -25.86
C ALA A 446 -11.88 -2.62 -26.71
N ARG A 447 -10.76 -2.03 -26.27
CA ARG A 447 -10.08 -0.94 -26.98
C ARG A 447 -8.95 -1.48 -27.86
N GLU A 448 -8.60 -0.69 -28.88
CA GLU A 448 -7.39 -0.95 -29.65
C GLU A 448 -6.16 -0.90 -28.75
N ARG A 449 -5.22 -1.82 -28.99
CA ARG A 449 -3.96 -1.89 -28.25
C ARG A 449 -3.25 -0.56 -28.38
N ARG A 450 -2.80 0.00 -27.26
CA ARG A 450 -2.10 1.28 -27.30
C ARG A 450 -0.81 1.16 -28.11
N PRO A 451 -0.59 2.02 -29.12
CA PRO A 451 0.65 1.98 -29.90
C PRO A 451 1.83 2.38 -29.01
N PHE A 452 2.93 1.65 -29.14
CA PHE A 452 4.15 1.94 -28.40
C PHE A 452 5.36 1.70 -29.32
N ALA A 453 6.04 2.78 -29.71
CA ALA A 453 7.24 2.73 -30.54
C ALA A 453 8.51 2.55 -29.70
N GLY A 454 8.45 1.72 -28.66
CA GLY A 454 9.50 1.62 -27.64
C GLY A 454 10.86 1.26 -28.19
N LEU A 455 10.93 0.26 -29.08
CA LEU A 455 12.20 -0.17 -29.68
C LEU A 455 12.85 0.96 -30.49
N GLN A 456 12.08 1.70 -31.29
CA GLN A 456 12.59 2.83 -32.05
C GLN A 456 13.07 3.95 -31.13
N GLN A 457 12.33 4.23 -30.05
CA GLN A 457 12.70 5.23 -29.05
C GLN A 457 13.98 4.84 -28.28
N ILE A 458 14.12 3.57 -27.89
CA ILE A 458 15.34 3.03 -27.26
C ILE A 458 16.52 3.13 -28.24
N LEU A 459 16.34 2.72 -29.50
CA LEU A 459 17.39 2.80 -30.51
C LEU A 459 17.83 4.24 -30.78
N VAL A 460 16.87 5.17 -30.87
CA VAL A 460 17.16 6.61 -30.99
C VAL A 460 17.92 7.11 -29.76
N PHE A 461 17.50 6.74 -28.56
CA PHE A 461 18.18 7.13 -27.33
C PHE A 461 19.62 6.57 -27.25
N LEU A 462 19.81 5.29 -27.59
CA LEU A 462 21.14 4.67 -27.64
C LEU A 462 22.03 5.32 -28.70
N ALA A 463 21.49 5.64 -29.88
CA ALA A 463 22.21 6.35 -30.94
C ALA A 463 22.64 7.75 -30.47
N LEU A 464 21.74 8.54 -29.87
CA LEU A 464 22.04 9.87 -29.33
C LEU A 464 23.06 9.81 -28.19
N SER A 465 22.94 8.82 -27.30
CA SER A 465 23.90 8.61 -26.20
C SER A 465 25.29 8.22 -26.73
N GLY A 466 25.34 7.38 -27.76
CA GLY A 466 26.56 7.01 -28.45
C GLY A 466 27.25 8.22 -29.08
N VAL A 467 26.50 9.08 -29.79
CA VAL A 467 27.00 10.34 -30.35
C VAL A 467 27.56 11.26 -29.26
N ALA A 468 26.84 11.42 -28.15
CA ALA A 468 27.28 12.25 -27.03
C ALA A 468 28.57 11.72 -26.39
N LEU A 469 28.68 10.41 -26.17
CA LEU A 469 29.89 9.75 -25.65
C LEU A 469 31.07 9.90 -26.62
N SER A 470 30.85 9.75 -27.92
CA SER A 470 31.89 9.97 -28.95
C SER A 470 32.38 11.42 -28.97
N LEU A 471 31.49 12.40 -28.83
CA LEU A 471 31.86 13.82 -28.75
C LEU A 471 32.66 14.14 -27.48
N LEU A 472 32.26 13.59 -26.33
CA LEU A 472 33.00 13.73 -25.07
C LEU A 472 34.39 13.10 -25.15
N ALA A 473 34.50 11.91 -25.73
CA ALA A 473 35.78 11.25 -25.95
C ALA A 473 36.69 12.06 -26.89
N ALA A 474 36.14 12.59 -27.99
CA ALA A 474 36.88 13.45 -28.92
C ALA A 474 37.35 14.77 -28.27
N PHE A 475 36.54 15.35 -27.38
CA PHE A 475 36.91 16.56 -26.63
C PHE A 475 38.00 16.26 -25.60
N ALA A 476 37.89 15.15 -24.87
CA ALA A 476 38.90 14.70 -23.92
C ALA A 476 40.26 14.40 -24.60
N LEU A 477 40.22 13.76 -25.77
CA LEU A 477 41.41 13.49 -26.59
C LEU A 477 42.06 14.74 -27.18
N LYS A 478 41.32 15.86 -27.31
CA LYS A 478 41.87 17.17 -27.71
C LYS A 478 42.47 17.96 -26.54
N ALA A 479 42.13 17.59 -25.30
CA ALA A 479 42.59 18.25 -24.09
C ALA A 479 43.84 17.59 -23.47
N ILE A 480 44.23 16.41 -23.99
CA ILE A 480 45.50 15.71 -23.75
C ILE A 480 46.44 16.06 -24.90
#